data_AF-A0A7K1FEN4-F1
#
_entry.id   AF-A0A7K1FEN4-F1
#
_cell.length_a   1.000
_cell.length_b   1.000
_cell.length_c   1.000
_cell.angle_alpha   90.00
_cell.angle_beta   90.00
_cell.angle_gamma   90.00
#
_symmetry.space_group_name_H-M   'P 1'
#
loop_
_entity.id
_entity.type
_entity.pdbx_description
1 polymer ?
#
loop_
_entity_poly.entity_id
_entity_poly.type
_entity_poly.pdbx_seq_one_letter_code
_entity_poly.pdbx_strand_id
1 'polypeptide(L)'
;MTFGIGFVHPLYAGVVTDRRISRDSRALSDQYEKAGLVEFSDGRFAYTMTGLVQAPGFDAAKWVAMSLAEAGTGGVEFWKALARFSAICSHRFAMLPNVRTDHLKFSVLFAGYQRTESGSISRMAMVSNFQELSPISGTDIWPRPFERFRLSFQETSPVRCLAVPIGSGGYREDSELAKKLVDRLVSLKMSAAGVVAVLVDIIRQGANEVIGEDCTSIVIPRNFDAEPEASYRPNRASNEFKFPAFVQASHGDKGAGIAMNGATVYGGTVDRMAVVTAPAPTYKRQKCPCGSGSEYRRCHGRLGLSRNTPPVGATIEKFGLDTRELASAAGGAPFEMPSYLFLPGTTRKDYKITNTRTGKVVQDPEIW
;
A
#
# COMPACT_ATOMS: atom_id res chain seq x y z
N MET A 1 -8.82 -0.46 8.91
CA MET A 1 -8.35 0.64 8.05
C MET A 1 -7.70 0.03 6.82
N THR A 2 -7.39 0.83 5.82
CA THR A 2 -6.61 0.44 4.65
C THR A 2 -5.65 1.57 4.34
N PHE A 3 -4.48 1.22 3.82
CA PHE A 3 -3.56 2.16 3.21
C PHE A 3 -3.20 1.69 1.80
N GLY A 4 -3.78 2.37 0.81
CA GLY A 4 -3.50 2.13 -0.60
C GLY A 4 -3.04 3.41 -1.28
N ILE A 5 -2.14 3.28 -2.25
CA ILE A 5 -1.55 4.39 -3.01
C ILE A 5 -1.72 4.08 -4.50
N GLY A 6 -2.49 4.90 -5.21
CA GLY A 6 -2.53 4.88 -6.68
C GLY A 6 -1.47 5.82 -7.25
N PHE A 7 -0.82 5.44 -8.35
CA PHE A 7 0.18 6.24 -9.04
C PHE A 7 0.02 6.18 -10.56
N VAL A 8 0.40 7.26 -11.24
CA VAL A 8 0.45 7.33 -12.72
C VAL A 8 1.75 7.99 -13.13
N HIS A 9 2.44 7.43 -14.11
CA HIS A 9 3.69 7.90 -14.72
C HIS A 9 3.53 7.93 -16.25
N PRO A 10 4.41 8.56 -17.05
CA PRO A 10 4.24 8.61 -18.50
C PRO A 10 4.44 7.28 -19.23
N LEU A 11 4.94 6.25 -18.55
CA LEU A 11 5.22 4.91 -19.11
C LEU A 11 4.49 3.77 -18.41
N TYR A 12 4.12 3.95 -17.15
CA TYR A 12 3.36 2.98 -16.36
C TYR A 12 2.45 3.68 -15.35
N ALA A 13 1.42 2.99 -14.87
CA ALA A 13 0.54 3.43 -13.80
C ALA A 13 0.29 2.24 -12.87
N GLY A 14 -0.37 2.42 -11.73
CA GLY A 14 -0.64 1.29 -10.86
C GLY A 14 -1.18 1.67 -9.49
N VAL A 15 -1.31 0.64 -8.66
CA VAL A 15 -1.67 0.76 -7.26
C VAL A 15 -0.78 -0.13 -6.41
N VAL A 16 -0.50 0.29 -5.18
CA VAL A 16 0.05 -0.55 -4.11
C VAL A 16 -0.84 -0.42 -2.90
N THR A 17 -1.25 -1.52 -2.28
CA THR A 17 -2.18 -1.49 -1.15
C THR A 17 -1.87 -2.58 -0.15
N ASP A 18 -2.08 -2.29 1.14
CA ASP A 18 -1.99 -3.30 2.20
C ASP A 18 -3.14 -4.32 2.09
N ARG A 19 -2.96 -5.49 2.71
CA ARG A 19 -3.95 -6.59 2.68
C ARG A 19 -4.65 -6.83 4.01
N ARG A 20 -4.39 -6.02 5.05
CA ARG A 20 -5.00 -6.20 6.38
C ARG A 20 -6.44 -5.72 6.38
N ILE A 21 -7.34 -6.54 6.86
CA ILE A 21 -8.65 -6.09 7.33
C ILE A 21 -8.64 -6.02 8.84
N SER A 22 -9.28 -5.00 9.38
CA SER A 22 -9.33 -4.75 10.81
C SER A 22 -10.73 -4.34 11.24
N ARG A 23 -11.07 -4.66 12.48
CA ARG A 23 -12.33 -4.25 13.13
C ARG A 23 -12.01 -3.80 14.55
N ASP A 24 -12.54 -2.64 14.94
CA ASP A 24 -12.36 -2.08 16.28
C ASP A 24 -10.87 -2.03 16.70
N SER A 25 -10.04 -1.49 15.81
CA SER A 25 -8.58 -1.42 15.93
C SER A 25 -7.82 -2.75 15.99
N ARG A 26 -8.49 -3.89 15.79
CA ARG A 26 -7.85 -5.22 15.80
C ARG A 26 -7.75 -5.81 14.41
N ALA A 27 -6.60 -6.40 14.10
CA ALA A 27 -6.42 -7.16 12.87
C ALA A 27 -7.34 -8.39 12.86
N LEU A 28 -8.04 -8.62 11.75
CA LEU A 28 -8.85 -9.81 11.50
C LEU A 28 -8.15 -10.77 10.55
N SER A 29 -7.51 -10.24 9.50
CA SER A 29 -6.79 -11.03 8.50
C SER A 29 -5.80 -10.13 7.77
N ASP A 30 -4.63 -10.65 7.43
CA ASP A 30 -3.60 -9.99 6.60
C ASP A 30 -3.69 -10.36 5.11
N GLN A 31 -4.75 -11.06 4.74
CA GLN A 31 -4.80 -11.79 3.47
C GLN A 31 -5.91 -11.33 2.53
N TYR A 32 -6.59 -10.24 2.86
CA TYR A 32 -7.73 -9.76 2.09
C TYR A 32 -7.27 -9.01 0.83
N GLU A 33 -7.86 -9.35 -0.32
CA GLU A 33 -7.56 -8.64 -1.56
C GLU A 33 -8.26 -7.29 -1.60
N LYS A 34 -7.49 -6.23 -1.83
CA LYS A 34 -8.00 -4.86 -1.94
C LYS A 34 -7.73 -4.22 -3.29
N ALA A 35 -7.04 -4.92 -4.18
CA ALA A 35 -6.72 -4.42 -5.50
C ALA A 35 -7.25 -5.33 -6.62
N GLY A 36 -7.49 -4.73 -7.78
CA GLY A 36 -7.92 -5.42 -8.98
C GLY A 36 -7.51 -4.71 -10.25
N LEU A 37 -7.68 -5.40 -11.36
CA LEU A 37 -7.46 -4.90 -12.70
C LEU A 37 -8.82 -4.85 -13.42
N VAL A 38 -9.07 -3.77 -14.15
CA VAL A 38 -10.25 -3.63 -15.00
C VAL A 38 -9.87 -3.10 -16.39
N GLU A 39 -10.42 -3.73 -17.42
CA GLU A 39 -10.31 -3.29 -18.80
C GLU A 39 -11.67 -2.86 -19.34
N PHE A 40 -11.75 -1.62 -19.81
CA PHE A 40 -12.88 -1.06 -20.54
C PHE A 40 -12.57 -1.01 -22.04
N SER A 41 -13.54 -0.64 -22.87
CA SER A 41 -13.33 -0.59 -24.33
C SER A 41 -12.20 0.35 -24.73
N ASP A 42 -12.07 1.47 -24.04
CA ASP A 42 -11.09 2.52 -24.30
C ASP A 42 -9.98 2.57 -23.24
N GLY A 43 -9.79 1.60 -22.36
CA GLY A 43 -8.75 1.76 -21.34
C GLY A 43 -8.51 0.59 -20.40
N ARG A 44 -7.42 0.69 -19.65
CA ARG A 44 -6.95 -0.33 -18.71
C ARG A 44 -6.50 0.33 -17.41
N PHE A 45 -7.01 -0.15 -16.29
CA PHE A 45 -6.87 0.48 -14.99
C PHE A 45 -6.63 -0.55 -13.89
N ALA A 46 -5.66 -0.27 -13.03
CA ALA A 46 -5.61 -0.88 -11.72
C ALA A 46 -6.57 -0.11 -10.79
N TYR A 47 -7.18 -0.80 -9.83
CA TYR A 47 -7.96 -0.18 -8.78
C TYR A 47 -7.57 -0.70 -7.40
N THR A 48 -7.78 0.12 -6.38
CA THR A 48 -7.69 -0.27 -4.97
C THR A 48 -8.85 0.31 -4.18
N MET A 49 -9.26 -0.35 -3.10
CA MET A 49 -10.43 0.05 -2.29
C MET A 49 -10.13 0.22 -0.79
N THR A 50 -10.89 1.09 -0.12
CA THR A 50 -10.83 1.33 1.33
C THR A 50 -12.24 1.53 1.91
N GLY A 51 -12.36 1.39 3.22
CA GLY A 51 -13.62 1.53 3.96
C GLY A 51 -14.21 0.18 4.36
N LEU A 52 -15.54 0.03 4.23
CA LEU A 52 -16.24 -1.22 4.53
C LEU A 52 -15.86 -2.32 3.54
N VAL A 53 -15.20 -3.35 4.04
CA VAL A 53 -14.72 -4.49 3.23
C VAL A 53 -15.59 -5.74 3.40
N GLN A 54 -16.18 -5.93 4.57
CA GLN A 54 -16.99 -7.10 4.91
C GLN A 54 -18.17 -6.70 5.78
N ALA A 55 -19.34 -7.27 5.48
CA ALA A 55 -20.55 -7.26 6.31
C ALA A 55 -21.36 -8.54 6.00
N PRO A 56 -22.39 -8.89 6.80
CA PRO A 56 -23.23 -10.05 6.49
C PRO A 56 -23.78 -9.98 5.05
N GLY A 57 -23.43 -10.94 4.20
CA GLY A 57 -23.83 -10.97 2.79
C GLY A 57 -23.07 -10.02 1.86
N PHE A 58 -22.05 -9.31 2.35
CA PHE A 58 -21.27 -8.35 1.57
C PHE A 58 -19.77 -8.65 1.67
N ASP A 59 -19.14 -8.84 0.51
CA ASP A 59 -17.68 -8.89 0.35
C ASP A 59 -17.28 -7.85 -0.70
N ALA A 60 -16.51 -6.85 -0.30
CA ALA A 60 -16.21 -5.72 -1.16
C ALA A 60 -15.41 -6.12 -2.41
N ALA A 61 -14.48 -7.06 -2.31
CA ALA A 61 -13.66 -7.48 -3.45
C ALA A 61 -14.53 -8.08 -4.56
N LYS A 62 -15.38 -9.04 -4.19
CA LYS A 62 -16.35 -9.65 -5.11
C LYS A 62 -17.37 -8.63 -5.61
N TRP A 63 -17.90 -7.80 -4.71
CA TRP A 63 -18.95 -6.84 -5.05
C TRP A 63 -18.46 -5.75 -6.02
N VAL A 64 -17.25 -5.22 -5.83
CA VAL A 64 -16.63 -4.26 -6.76
C VAL A 64 -16.42 -4.90 -8.12
N ALA A 65 -15.87 -6.12 -8.19
CA ALA A 65 -15.65 -6.80 -9.46
C ALA A 65 -16.96 -7.02 -10.24
N MET A 66 -18.02 -7.48 -9.55
CA MET A 66 -19.34 -7.66 -10.14
C MET A 66 -19.98 -6.34 -10.59
N SER A 67 -19.88 -5.30 -9.78
CA SER A 67 -20.46 -3.99 -10.08
C SER A 67 -19.73 -3.28 -11.22
N LEU A 68 -18.41 -3.46 -11.34
CA LEU A 68 -17.63 -2.97 -12.48
C LEU A 68 -17.97 -3.72 -13.77
N ALA A 69 -18.13 -5.04 -13.70
CA ALA A 69 -18.60 -5.81 -14.85
C ALA A 69 -19.98 -5.30 -15.29
N GLU A 70 -20.95 -5.20 -14.38
CA GLU A 70 -22.29 -4.68 -14.69
C GLU A 70 -22.23 -3.27 -15.30
N ALA A 71 -21.46 -2.36 -14.70
CA ALA A 71 -21.30 -0.99 -15.20
C ALA A 71 -20.71 -0.93 -16.62
N GLY A 72 -19.82 -1.87 -16.93
CA GLY A 72 -19.16 -2.04 -18.22
C GLY A 72 -20.00 -2.68 -19.33
N THR A 73 -21.20 -3.17 -19.00
CA THR A 73 -22.08 -3.85 -19.97
C THR A 73 -22.31 -3.00 -21.22
N GLY A 74 -22.17 -3.63 -22.40
CA GLY A 74 -22.23 -2.97 -23.70
C GLY A 74 -20.87 -2.42 -24.17
N GLY A 75 -19.76 -2.76 -23.50
CA GLY A 75 -18.41 -2.31 -23.89
C GLY A 75 -18.26 -0.80 -23.83
N VAL A 76 -18.84 -0.17 -22.82
CA VAL A 76 -18.80 1.29 -22.73
C VAL A 76 -17.42 1.81 -22.34
N GLU A 77 -17.15 3.03 -22.78
CA GLU A 77 -15.94 3.77 -22.41
C GLU A 77 -15.82 3.95 -20.90
N PHE A 78 -14.59 4.04 -20.42
CA PHE A 78 -14.19 4.19 -19.03
C PHE A 78 -15.03 5.20 -18.27
N TRP A 79 -15.24 6.40 -18.84
CA TRP A 79 -15.99 7.46 -18.17
C TRP A 79 -17.46 7.08 -17.93
N LYS A 80 -18.11 6.51 -18.96
CA LYS A 80 -19.50 6.07 -18.88
C LYS A 80 -19.63 4.89 -17.92
N ALA A 81 -18.67 3.97 -17.92
CA ALA A 81 -18.61 2.87 -16.98
C ALA A 81 -18.49 3.37 -15.53
N LEU A 82 -17.58 4.31 -15.24
CA LEU A 82 -17.43 4.84 -13.88
C LEU A 82 -18.65 5.63 -13.42
N ALA A 83 -19.32 6.37 -14.29
CA ALA A 83 -20.58 7.04 -13.97
C ALA A 83 -21.67 6.01 -13.56
N ARG A 84 -21.80 4.91 -14.31
CA ARG A 84 -22.71 3.81 -13.98
C ARG A 84 -22.32 3.12 -12.68
N PHE A 85 -21.03 2.84 -12.49
CA PHE A 85 -20.51 2.24 -11.26
C PHE A 85 -20.82 3.12 -10.04
N SER A 86 -20.65 4.45 -10.15
CA SER A 86 -21.03 5.40 -9.10
C SER A 86 -22.52 5.38 -8.78
N ALA A 87 -23.38 5.23 -9.80
CA ALA A 87 -24.82 5.07 -9.60
C ALA A 87 -25.16 3.74 -8.90
N ILE A 88 -24.53 2.63 -9.31
CA ILE A 88 -24.68 1.31 -8.67
C ILE A 88 -24.27 1.40 -7.19
N CYS A 89 -23.12 2.05 -6.89
CA CYS A 89 -22.68 2.28 -5.51
C CYS A 89 -23.71 3.09 -4.72
N SER A 90 -24.17 4.20 -5.28
CA SER A 90 -25.15 5.08 -4.61
C SER A 90 -26.47 4.39 -4.29
N HIS A 91 -26.92 3.47 -5.15
CA HIS A 91 -28.16 2.75 -4.91
C HIS A 91 -27.96 1.53 -4.01
N ARG A 92 -27.00 0.65 -4.32
CA ARG A 92 -26.93 -0.67 -3.66
C ARG A 92 -26.08 -0.67 -2.40
N PHE A 93 -24.96 0.04 -2.38
CA PHE A 93 -24.08 0.08 -1.21
C PHE A 93 -24.73 0.84 -0.05
N ALA A 94 -25.46 1.92 -0.34
CA ALA A 94 -26.21 2.68 0.66
C ALA A 94 -27.33 1.87 1.33
N MET A 95 -27.79 0.78 0.70
CA MET A 95 -28.88 -0.07 1.17
C MET A 95 -28.40 -1.39 1.81
N LEU A 96 -27.11 -1.52 2.15
CA LEU A 96 -26.61 -2.74 2.79
C LEU A 96 -27.32 -2.99 4.13
N PRO A 97 -27.94 -4.18 4.31
CA PRO A 97 -28.70 -4.47 5.52
C PRO A 97 -27.77 -4.63 6.72
N ASN A 98 -28.25 -4.24 7.91
CA ASN A 98 -27.56 -4.43 9.19
C ASN A 98 -26.17 -3.75 9.28
N VAL A 99 -25.91 -2.73 8.47
CA VAL A 99 -24.71 -1.90 8.58
C VAL A 99 -25.11 -0.52 9.09
N ARG A 100 -24.43 -0.05 10.13
CA ARG A 100 -24.65 1.31 10.65
C ARG A 100 -24.21 2.35 9.62
N THR A 101 -24.96 3.44 9.51
CA THR A 101 -24.70 4.50 8.52
C THR A 101 -23.30 5.10 8.62
N ASP A 102 -22.74 5.22 9.83
CA ASP A 102 -21.38 5.73 10.05
C ASP A 102 -20.27 4.78 9.56
N HIS A 103 -20.59 3.49 9.42
CA HIS A 103 -19.69 2.46 8.86
C HIS A 103 -19.83 2.32 7.34
N LEU A 104 -20.86 2.90 6.71
CA LEU A 104 -21.07 2.89 5.26
C LEU A 104 -20.13 3.87 4.55
N LYS A 105 -18.82 3.77 4.80
CA LYS A 105 -17.79 4.51 4.07
C LYS A 105 -17.11 3.59 3.09
N PHE A 106 -17.01 4.00 1.84
CA PHE A 106 -16.34 3.22 0.82
C PHE A 106 -15.78 4.10 -0.29
N SER A 107 -14.60 3.71 -0.76
CA SER A 107 -13.91 4.42 -1.83
C SER A 107 -13.16 3.42 -2.69
N VAL A 108 -13.19 3.64 -4.00
CA VAL A 108 -12.41 2.92 -5.00
C VAL A 108 -11.62 3.93 -5.82
N LEU A 109 -10.30 3.81 -5.77
CA LEU A 109 -9.35 4.60 -6.56
C LEU A 109 -8.92 3.80 -7.79
N PHE A 110 -8.93 4.43 -8.95
CA PHE A 110 -8.51 3.88 -10.24
C PHE A 110 -7.28 4.63 -10.74
N ALA A 111 -6.29 3.90 -11.25
CA ALA A 111 -5.08 4.45 -11.87
C ALA A 111 -4.72 3.64 -13.12
N GLY A 112 -4.53 4.30 -14.25
CA GLY A 112 -4.32 3.61 -15.51
C GLY A 112 -4.21 4.51 -16.73
N TYR A 113 -4.50 3.93 -17.88
CA TYR A 113 -4.46 4.61 -19.17
C TYR A 113 -5.78 4.46 -19.92
N GLN A 114 -6.16 5.55 -20.58
CA GLN A 114 -7.24 5.60 -21.55
C GLN A 114 -6.63 5.78 -22.94
N ARG A 115 -7.08 4.97 -23.90
CA ARG A 115 -6.84 5.11 -25.33
C ARG A 115 -7.66 6.28 -25.87
N THR A 116 -7.00 7.12 -26.63
CA THR A 116 -7.56 8.26 -27.35
C THR A 116 -7.05 8.21 -28.79
N GLU A 117 -7.64 9.01 -29.67
CA GLU A 117 -7.17 9.13 -31.06
C GLU A 117 -5.70 9.59 -31.13
N SER A 118 -5.27 10.41 -30.17
CA SER A 118 -3.92 10.95 -30.04
C SER A 118 -2.92 10.05 -29.30
N GLY A 119 -3.33 8.84 -28.91
CA GLY A 119 -2.49 7.87 -28.20
C GLY A 119 -3.10 7.42 -26.89
N SER A 120 -2.34 7.47 -25.79
CA SER A 120 -2.84 7.05 -24.48
C SER A 120 -2.61 8.15 -23.44
N ILE A 121 -3.64 8.45 -22.65
CA ILE A 121 -3.63 9.45 -21.60
C ILE A 121 -3.65 8.76 -20.24
N SER A 122 -2.77 9.19 -19.33
CA SER A 122 -2.77 8.73 -17.94
C SER A 122 -3.93 9.34 -17.16
N ARG A 123 -4.64 8.49 -16.43
CA ARG A 123 -5.90 8.84 -15.76
C ARG A 123 -5.88 8.35 -14.32
N MET A 124 -6.35 9.22 -13.42
CA MET A 124 -6.84 8.79 -12.11
C MET A 124 -8.29 9.19 -11.92
N ALA A 125 -9.04 8.30 -11.31
CA ALA A 125 -10.42 8.54 -10.95
C ALA A 125 -10.72 7.90 -9.59
N MET A 126 -11.67 8.46 -8.86
CA MET A 126 -12.11 7.92 -7.59
C MET A 126 -13.62 8.00 -7.51
N VAL A 127 -14.22 6.86 -7.15
CA VAL A 127 -15.64 6.75 -6.80
C VAL A 127 -15.69 6.57 -5.29
N SER A 128 -16.22 7.57 -4.59
CA SER A 128 -16.20 7.59 -3.13
C SER A 128 -17.42 8.29 -2.56
N ASN A 129 -17.86 7.83 -1.39
CA ASN A 129 -18.85 8.56 -0.59
C ASN A 129 -18.24 9.27 0.61
N PHE A 130 -16.92 9.30 0.79
CA PHE A 130 -16.31 9.95 1.95
C PHE A 130 -14.92 10.57 1.71
N GLN A 131 -14.38 10.44 0.50
CA GLN A 131 -13.08 11.01 0.10
C GLN A 131 -13.19 11.74 -1.23
N GLU A 132 -12.30 12.69 -1.48
CA GLU A 132 -12.17 13.38 -2.77
C GLU A 132 -10.72 13.40 -3.24
N LEU A 133 -10.52 13.28 -4.56
CA LEU A 133 -9.19 13.15 -5.19
C LEU A 133 -8.35 14.42 -5.06
N SER A 134 -9.01 15.57 -5.00
CA SER A 134 -8.41 16.88 -4.81
C SER A 134 -9.37 17.71 -3.96
N PRO A 135 -9.13 17.86 -2.64
CA PRO A 135 -10.02 18.62 -1.78
C PRO A 135 -10.02 20.10 -2.18
N ILE A 136 -11.20 20.67 -2.44
CA ILE A 136 -11.36 22.11 -2.67
C ILE A 136 -11.10 22.90 -1.37
N SER A 137 -11.30 22.28 -0.21
CA SER A 137 -11.35 22.94 1.10
C SER A 137 -10.28 22.49 2.10
N GLY A 138 -9.25 21.76 1.66
CA GLY A 138 -8.21 21.28 2.57
C GLY A 138 -8.73 20.27 3.62
N THR A 139 -9.78 19.50 3.30
CA THR A 139 -10.23 18.29 4.01
C THR A 139 -10.56 17.18 3.01
N ASP A 140 -9.70 16.17 2.92
CA ASP A 140 -9.76 15.08 1.93
C ASP A 140 -10.67 13.93 2.37
N ILE A 141 -11.07 13.91 3.64
CA ILE A 141 -11.83 12.84 4.29
C ILE A 141 -12.98 13.44 5.08
N TRP A 142 -14.20 13.03 4.72
CA TRP A 142 -15.43 13.48 5.38
C TRP A 142 -15.76 12.57 6.58
N PRO A 143 -16.15 13.15 7.73
CA PRO A 143 -16.43 12.38 8.94
C PRO A 143 -17.69 11.50 8.79
N ARG A 144 -18.61 11.87 7.89
CA ARG A 144 -19.81 11.10 7.55
C ARG A 144 -19.81 10.79 6.06
N PRO A 145 -20.32 9.62 5.65
CA PRO A 145 -20.52 9.35 4.24
C PRO A 145 -21.58 10.29 3.66
N PHE A 146 -21.37 10.70 2.41
CA PHE A 146 -22.38 11.32 1.57
C PHE A 146 -23.50 10.33 1.28
N GLU A 147 -24.71 10.85 1.07
CA GLU A 147 -25.85 10.06 0.61
C GLU A 147 -25.61 9.41 -0.76
N ARG A 148 -24.73 10.00 -1.58
CA ARG A 148 -24.40 9.51 -2.92
C ARG A 148 -22.90 9.45 -3.12
N PHE A 149 -22.45 8.44 -3.86
CA PHE A 149 -21.08 8.36 -4.31
C PHE A 149 -20.82 9.45 -5.34
N ARG A 150 -19.66 10.10 -5.20
CA ARG A 150 -19.14 11.09 -6.13
C ARG A 150 -18.07 10.44 -6.99
N LEU A 151 -18.13 10.72 -8.29
CA LEU A 151 -17.05 10.46 -9.21
C LEU A 151 -16.18 11.72 -9.31
N SER A 152 -14.92 11.59 -8.91
CA SER A 152 -13.90 12.61 -9.08
C SER A 152 -12.82 12.09 -10.02
N PHE A 153 -12.23 12.97 -10.83
CA PHE A 153 -11.20 12.60 -11.78
C PHE A 153 -10.09 13.63 -11.80
N GLN A 154 -8.89 13.16 -12.12
CA GLN A 154 -7.75 14.01 -12.37
C GLN A 154 -7.07 13.55 -13.64
N GLU A 155 -7.05 14.44 -14.62
CA GLU A 155 -6.19 14.27 -15.78
C GLU A 155 -4.77 14.58 -15.33
N THR A 156 -3.86 13.63 -15.51
CA THR A 156 -2.45 13.90 -15.26
C THR A 156 -1.82 14.33 -16.57
N SER A 157 -1.20 15.50 -16.56
CA SER A 157 -0.28 15.89 -17.63
C SER A 157 0.75 14.77 -17.81
N PRO A 158 1.21 14.47 -19.04
CA PRO A 158 2.18 13.41 -19.35
C PRO A 158 3.57 13.60 -18.70
N VAL A 159 3.71 14.51 -17.74
CA VAL A 159 4.94 14.80 -16.98
C VAL A 159 4.69 14.74 -15.47
N ARG A 160 3.43 14.64 -15.02
CA ARG A 160 3.08 14.69 -13.61
C ARG A 160 2.74 13.32 -13.10
N CYS A 161 3.33 13.00 -11.96
CA CYS A 161 2.86 11.90 -11.15
C CYS A 161 1.99 12.43 -10.04
N LEU A 162 1.18 11.53 -9.56
CA LEU A 162 0.23 11.78 -8.51
C LEU A 162 0.25 10.51 -7.66
N ALA A 163 0.25 10.69 -6.35
CA ALA A 163 -0.02 9.61 -5.42
C ALA A 163 -1.22 10.01 -4.61
N VAL A 164 -2.21 9.12 -4.57
CA VAL A 164 -3.45 9.36 -3.81
C VAL A 164 -3.55 8.27 -2.77
N PRO A 165 -3.29 8.60 -1.49
CA PRO A 165 -3.52 7.66 -0.43
C PRO A 165 -5.02 7.52 -0.17
N ILE A 166 -5.47 6.28 0.04
CA ILE A 166 -6.83 5.98 0.45
C ILE A 166 -6.81 5.34 1.84
N GLY A 167 -7.61 5.86 2.78
CA GLY A 167 -7.60 5.41 4.17
C GLY A 167 -8.69 6.05 5.02
N SER A 168 -9.18 5.30 6.00
CA SER A 168 -10.23 5.73 6.92
C SER A 168 -9.65 6.14 8.28
N GLY A 169 -8.82 7.18 8.33
CA GLY A 169 -8.35 7.77 9.59
C GLY A 169 -6.97 8.40 9.53
N GLY A 170 -6.90 9.70 9.84
CA GLY A 170 -5.75 10.38 10.46
C GLY A 170 -4.40 10.48 9.74
N TYR A 171 -4.10 9.66 8.73
CA TYR A 171 -2.78 9.55 8.09
C TYR A 171 -2.46 10.69 7.10
N ARG A 172 -2.73 11.93 7.52
CA ARG A 172 -2.50 13.14 6.72
C ARG A 172 -1.02 13.47 6.53
N GLU A 173 -0.21 13.27 7.56
CA GLU A 173 1.21 13.63 7.51
C GLU A 173 2.00 12.68 6.60
N ASP A 174 1.73 11.37 6.71
CA ASP A 174 2.32 10.36 5.82
C ASP A 174 1.79 10.44 4.39
N SER A 175 0.58 10.96 4.19
CA SER A 175 0.02 11.25 2.87
C SER A 175 0.84 12.30 2.12
N GLU A 176 1.19 13.41 2.79
CA GLU A 176 2.03 14.46 2.19
C GLU A 176 3.46 13.98 1.94
N LEU A 177 4.01 13.16 2.85
CA LEU A 177 5.32 12.55 2.64
C LEU A 177 5.30 11.57 1.47
N ALA A 178 4.28 10.70 1.38
CA ALA A 178 4.12 9.75 0.28
C ALA A 178 3.95 10.49 -1.06
N LYS A 179 3.18 11.57 -1.08
CA LYS A 179 3.03 12.45 -2.26
C LYS A 179 4.36 13.04 -2.70
N LYS A 180 5.09 13.70 -1.79
CA LYS A 180 6.43 14.28 -2.07
C LYS A 180 7.43 13.21 -2.52
N LEU A 181 7.37 12.02 -1.92
CA LEU A 181 8.27 10.94 -2.27
C LEU A 181 7.95 10.41 -3.66
N VAL A 182 6.68 10.18 -4.00
CA VAL A 182 6.29 9.72 -5.34
C VAL A 182 6.64 10.74 -6.41
N ASP A 183 6.40 12.03 -6.17
CA ASP A 183 6.82 13.11 -7.07
C ASP A 183 8.34 13.06 -7.32
N ARG A 184 9.12 12.76 -6.26
CA ARG A 184 10.57 12.59 -6.37
C ARG A 184 10.99 11.31 -7.09
N LEU A 185 10.38 10.17 -6.80
CA LEU A 185 10.72 8.88 -7.45
C LEU A 185 10.51 8.93 -8.96
N VAL A 186 9.51 9.69 -9.37
CA VAL A 186 9.14 9.90 -10.77
C VAL A 186 10.13 10.80 -11.48
N SER A 187 10.49 11.93 -10.86
CA SER A 187 11.47 12.85 -11.45
C SER A 187 12.84 12.18 -11.64
N LEU A 188 13.13 11.13 -10.87
CA LEU A 188 14.32 10.30 -10.99
C LEU A 188 14.25 9.24 -12.12
N LYS A 189 13.21 9.22 -12.96
CA LYS A 189 13.01 8.25 -14.05
C LYS A 189 13.13 6.79 -13.59
N MET A 190 12.65 6.49 -12.39
CA MET A 190 12.72 5.13 -11.85
C MET A 190 11.91 4.15 -12.69
N SER A 191 12.33 2.88 -12.67
CA SER A 191 11.54 1.78 -13.23
C SER A 191 10.27 1.57 -12.39
N ALA A 192 9.24 0.95 -12.99
CA ALA A 192 8.01 0.59 -12.27
C ALA A 192 8.30 -0.26 -11.02
N ALA A 193 9.20 -1.24 -11.13
CA ALA A 193 9.64 -2.06 -10.01
C ALA A 193 10.28 -1.23 -8.88
N GLY A 194 11.09 -0.23 -9.23
CA GLY A 194 11.68 0.68 -8.25
C GLY A 194 10.65 1.52 -7.52
N VAL A 195 9.65 2.07 -8.24
CA VAL A 195 8.55 2.83 -7.62
C VAL A 195 7.73 1.94 -6.69
N VAL A 196 7.35 0.75 -7.15
CA VAL A 196 6.60 -0.23 -6.35
C VAL A 196 7.36 -0.59 -5.08
N ALA A 197 8.67 -0.86 -5.17
CA ALA A 197 9.48 -1.20 -3.99
C ALA A 197 9.42 -0.09 -2.92
N VAL A 198 9.58 1.17 -3.33
CA VAL A 198 9.51 2.29 -2.38
C VAL A 198 8.10 2.48 -1.81
N LEU A 199 7.05 2.32 -2.62
CA LEU A 199 5.68 2.39 -2.13
C LEU A 199 5.34 1.28 -1.13
N VAL A 200 5.84 0.06 -1.37
CA VAL A 200 5.72 -1.05 -0.42
C VAL A 200 6.43 -0.72 0.90
N ASP A 201 7.63 -0.16 0.83
CA ASP A 201 8.37 0.24 2.03
C ASP A 201 7.65 1.34 2.82
N ILE A 202 7.02 2.33 2.15
CA ILE A 202 6.18 3.34 2.80
C ILE A 202 5.02 2.68 3.55
N ILE A 203 4.27 1.79 2.89
CA ILE A 203 3.13 1.10 3.52
C ILE A 203 3.58 0.29 4.72
N ARG A 204 4.72 -0.41 4.63
CA ARG A 204 5.29 -1.20 5.72
C ARG A 204 5.77 -0.34 6.90
N GLN A 205 6.34 0.83 6.63
CA GLN A 205 6.71 1.78 7.69
C GLN A 205 5.47 2.32 8.41
N GLY A 206 4.35 2.48 7.69
CA GLY A 206 3.05 2.85 8.25
C GLY A 206 2.25 1.68 8.85
N ALA A 207 2.75 0.44 8.78
CA ALA A 207 2.02 -0.73 9.26
C ALA A 207 1.87 -0.70 10.79
N ASN A 208 0.69 -1.11 11.26
CA ASN A 208 0.28 -1.06 12.67
C ASN A 208 -0.87 -2.05 12.90
N GLU A 209 -1.61 -1.97 14.01
CA GLU A 209 -2.72 -2.91 14.29
C GLU A 209 -3.84 -2.92 13.22
N VAL A 210 -3.94 -1.88 12.40
CA VAL A 210 -5.00 -1.70 11.40
C VAL A 210 -4.54 -1.63 9.95
N ILE A 211 -3.23 -1.53 9.70
CA ILE A 211 -2.58 -1.56 8.38
C ILE A 211 -1.58 -2.72 8.34
N GLY A 212 -1.67 -3.56 7.31
CA GLY A 212 -0.82 -4.75 7.17
C GLY A 212 0.54 -4.48 6.55
N GLU A 213 1.48 -5.40 6.77
CA GLU A 213 2.81 -5.38 6.12
C GLU A 213 2.81 -6.13 4.77
N ASP A 214 1.80 -6.97 4.55
CA ASP A 214 1.56 -7.68 3.30
C ASP A 214 0.88 -6.74 2.30
N CYS A 215 1.44 -6.65 1.09
CA CYS A 215 0.93 -5.74 0.06
C CYS A 215 0.55 -6.47 -1.23
N THR A 216 -0.40 -5.91 -1.97
CA THR A 216 -0.63 -6.18 -3.39
C THR A 216 -0.12 -4.99 -4.19
N SER A 217 0.59 -5.24 -5.29
CA SER A 217 0.92 -4.22 -6.29
C SER A 217 0.40 -4.62 -7.66
N ILE A 218 -0.19 -3.69 -8.40
CA ILE A 218 -0.59 -3.88 -9.80
C ILE A 218 0.01 -2.74 -10.61
N VAL A 219 0.74 -3.07 -11.68
CA VAL A 219 1.36 -2.14 -12.61
C VAL A 219 0.73 -2.30 -13.98
N ILE A 220 0.24 -1.19 -14.53
CA ILE A 220 -0.32 -1.06 -15.87
C ILE A 220 0.74 -0.41 -16.78
N PRO A 221 1.27 -1.10 -17.79
CA PRO A 221 2.10 -0.46 -18.79
C PRO A 221 1.26 0.49 -19.66
N ARG A 222 1.87 1.59 -20.13
CA ARG A 222 1.24 2.49 -21.11
C ARG A 222 0.99 1.80 -22.45
N ASN A 223 1.89 0.89 -22.83
CA ASN A 223 1.72 0.06 -24.01
C ASN A 223 0.62 -0.99 -23.73
N PHE A 224 -0.48 -0.93 -24.48
CA PHE A 224 -1.60 -1.85 -24.33
C PHE A 224 -1.29 -3.29 -24.77
N ASP A 225 -0.26 -3.47 -25.61
CA ASP A 225 0.22 -4.78 -26.04
C ASP A 225 1.05 -5.48 -24.95
N ALA A 226 1.55 -4.72 -23.97
CA ALA A 226 2.24 -5.29 -22.83
C ALA A 226 1.23 -5.72 -21.75
N GLU A 227 1.49 -6.86 -21.11
CA GLU A 227 0.61 -7.37 -20.05
C GLU A 227 0.77 -6.58 -18.74
N PRO A 228 -0.33 -6.39 -17.98
CA PRO A 228 -0.24 -5.84 -16.63
C PRO A 228 0.47 -6.78 -15.67
N GLU A 229 1.28 -6.22 -14.77
CA GLU A 229 1.98 -7.01 -13.75
C GLU A 229 1.25 -6.89 -12.41
N ALA A 230 0.66 -7.98 -11.96
CA ALA A 230 0.16 -8.12 -10.60
C ALA A 230 1.17 -8.91 -9.75
N SER A 231 1.49 -8.41 -8.57
CA SER A 231 2.44 -9.04 -7.65
C SER A 231 1.92 -8.99 -6.22
N TYR A 232 1.92 -10.15 -5.56
CA TYR A 232 1.79 -10.25 -4.11
C TYR A 232 3.17 -10.04 -3.46
N ARG A 233 3.21 -9.17 -2.45
CA ARG A 233 4.43 -8.74 -1.74
C ARG A 233 4.31 -9.11 -0.26
N PRO A 234 4.47 -10.39 0.09
CA PRO A 234 4.34 -10.81 1.47
C PRO A 234 5.50 -10.25 2.31
N ASN A 235 5.24 -9.95 3.59
CA ASN A 235 6.28 -9.60 4.55
C ASN A 235 6.95 -10.84 5.16
N ARG A 236 6.29 -12.00 5.09
CA ARG A 236 6.80 -13.28 5.57
C ARG A 236 6.80 -14.31 4.44
N ALA A 237 7.72 -15.27 4.49
CA ALA A 237 7.72 -16.35 3.52
C ALA A 237 6.36 -17.06 3.54
N SER A 238 5.74 -17.19 2.37
CA SER A 238 4.45 -17.86 2.18
C SER A 238 4.53 -18.73 0.93
N ASN A 239 3.85 -19.87 0.95
CA ASN A 239 3.63 -20.71 -0.21
C ASN A 239 2.31 -20.36 -0.94
N GLU A 240 1.62 -19.31 -0.51
CA GLU A 240 0.39 -18.85 -1.13
C GLU A 240 0.71 -17.77 -2.18
N PHE A 241 0.26 -18.01 -3.41
CA PHE A 241 0.24 -17.03 -4.48
C PHE A 241 -1.18 -16.51 -4.62
N LYS A 242 -1.36 -15.20 -4.52
CA LYS A 242 -2.68 -14.56 -4.60
C LYS A 242 -2.75 -13.70 -5.83
N PHE A 243 -3.84 -13.87 -6.57
CA PHE A 243 -4.11 -13.13 -7.78
C PHE A 243 -5.25 -12.15 -7.54
N PRO A 244 -5.08 -10.88 -7.94
CA PRO A 244 -6.14 -9.90 -7.80
C PRO A 244 -7.31 -10.22 -8.74
N ALA A 245 -8.45 -9.56 -8.53
CA ALA A 245 -9.57 -9.68 -9.45
C ALA A 245 -9.19 -9.09 -10.83
N PHE A 246 -9.63 -9.74 -11.90
CA PHE A 246 -9.53 -9.24 -13.27
C PHE A 246 -10.93 -9.13 -13.88
N VAL A 247 -11.33 -7.89 -14.17
CA VAL A 247 -12.63 -7.54 -14.75
C VAL A 247 -12.44 -7.14 -16.20
N GLN A 248 -13.13 -7.83 -17.10
CA GLN A 248 -13.12 -7.53 -18.52
C GLN A 248 -14.46 -6.93 -18.94
N ALA A 249 -14.48 -5.60 -18.99
CA ALA A 249 -15.61 -4.76 -19.34
C ALA A 249 -15.52 -4.20 -20.78
N SER A 250 -14.62 -4.73 -21.60
CA SER A 250 -14.32 -4.25 -22.96
C SER A 250 -15.14 -4.92 -24.07
N HIS A 251 -15.90 -5.97 -23.76
CA HIS A 251 -16.41 -6.92 -24.75
C HIS A 251 -17.75 -6.54 -25.44
N GLY A 252 -18.08 -5.26 -25.55
CA GLY A 252 -19.24 -4.80 -26.34
C GLY A 252 -20.54 -5.56 -26.01
N ASP A 253 -21.18 -6.08 -27.06
CA ASP A 253 -22.42 -6.88 -26.98
C ASP A 253 -22.21 -8.29 -26.41
N LYS A 254 -20.96 -8.79 -26.33
CA LYS A 254 -20.64 -10.08 -25.71
C LYS A 254 -20.69 -10.01 -24.18
N GLY A 255 -21.01 -8.83 -23.63
CA GLY A 255 -21.16 -8.58 -22.20
C GLY A 255 -19.83 -8.25 -21.52
N ALA A 256 -19.93 -7.91 -20.25
CA ALA A 256 -18.78 -7.69 -19.37
C ALA A 256 -18.70 -8.85 -18.38
N GLY A 257 -17.50 -9.31 -18.08
CA GLY A 257 -17.26 -10.51 -17.28
C GLY A 257 -16.17 -10.34 -16.25
N ILE A 258 -16.17 -11.22 -15.26
CA ILE A 258 -15.06 -11.37 -14.32
C ILE A 258 -14.26 -12.56 -14.78
N ALA A 259 -13.06 -12.31 -15.31
CA ALA A 259 -12.17 -13.37 -15.77
C ALA A 259 -11.52 -14.11 -14.59
N MET A 260 -11.28 -13.40 -13.47
CA MET A 260 -10.73 -13.98 -12.25
C MET A 260 -11.19 -13.17 -11.04
N ASN A 261 -11.54 -13.83 -9.94
CA ASN A 261 -11.95 -13.16 -8.70
C ASN A 261 -11.19 -13.75 -7.50
N GLY A 262 -10.02 -13.21 -7.17
CA GLY A 262 -9.30 -13.58 -5.95
C GLY A 262 -8.80 -15.02 -5.95
N ALA A 263 -8.11 -15.46 -7.00
CA ALA A 263 -7.56 -16.82 -7.04
C ALA A 263 -6.38 -16.95 -6.06
N THR A 264 -6.33 -18.07 -5.34
CA THR A 264 -5.18 -18.44 -4.51
C THR A 264 -4.62 -19.75 -5.01
N VAL A 265 -3.34 -19.76 -5.35
CA VAL A 265 -2.59 -20.95 -5.73
C VAL A 265 -1.64 -21.30 -4.60
N TYR A 266 -1.71 -22.53 -4.13
CA TYR A 266 -0.80 -23.04 -3.11
C TYR A 266 0.39 -23.71 -3.79
N GLY A 267 1.59 -23.24 -3.49
CA GLY A 267 2.83 -23.93 -3.78
C GLY A 267 2.93 -25.18 -2.91
N GLY A 268 2.32 -26.26 -3.38
CA GLY A 268 2.50 -27.59 -2.85
C GLY A 268 3.62 -28.29 -3.60
N THR A 269 4.72 -28.61 -2.92
CA THR A 269 5.51 -29.77 -3.30
C THR A 269 4.90 -30.96 -2.57
N VAL A 270 4.47 -31.98 -3.33
CA VAL A 270 3.84 -33.20 -2.78
C VAL A 270 4.82 -33.98 -1.87
N ASP A 271 6.08 -33.56 -1.72
CA ASP A 271 7.05 -34.30 -0.89
C ASP A 271 8.14 -33.50 -0.13
N ARG A 272 8.43 -32.22 -0.43
CA ARG A 272 9.45 -31.46 0.33
C ARG A 272 9.22 -29.97 0.27
N MET A 273 8.90 -29.32 1.40
CA MET A 273 8.76 -27.87 1.55
C MET A 273 9.77 -27.11 0.68
N ALA A 274 9.32 -26.62 -0.47
CA ALA A 274 10.06 -25.65 -1.24
C ALA A 274 9.75 -24.31 -0.59
N VAL A 275 10.56 -23.93 0.40
CA VAL A 275 10.64 -22.52 0.77
C VAL A 275 11.07 -21.81 -0.51
N VAL A 276 10.19 -20.96 -1.06
CA VAL A 276 10.60 -20.00 -2.08
C VAL A 276 11.48 -18.98 -1.35
N THR A 277 12.71 -19.38 -1.06
CA THR A 277 13.77 -18.42 -0.77
C THR A 277 13.94 -17.66 -2.07
N ALA A 278 13.57 -16.38 -2.07
CA ALA A 278 14.17 -15.46 -3.04
C ALA A 278 15.67 -15.77 -3.03
N PRO A 279 16.28 -16.14 -4.17
CA PRO A 279 17.67 -16.57 -4.18
C PRO A 279 18.46 -15.47 -3.52
N ALA A 280 18.98 -15.74 -2.31
CA ALA A 280 19.95 -14.85 -1.69
C ALA A 280 21.06 -14.76 -2.73
N PRO A 281 21.31 -13.57 -3.34
CA PRO A 281 22.25 -13.50 -4.43
C PRO A 281 23.59 -13.97 -3.88
N THR A 282 24.08 -15.03 -4.49
CA THR A 282 25.23 -15.81 -4.04
C THR A 282 26.53 -14.99 -4.06
N TYR A 283 26.48 -13.76 -4.60
CA TYR A 283 27.63 -12.87 -4.74
C TYR A 283 27.33 -11.43 -4.29
N LYS A 284 28.16 -10.92 -3.37
CA LYS A 284 28.03 -9.61 -2.68
C LYS A 284 27.96 -8.38 -3.60
N ARG A 285 28.24 -8.50 -4.90
CA ARG A 285 28.25 -7.41 -5.90
C ARG A 285 27.25 -7.61 -7.05
N GLN A 286 26.41 -8.64 -7.01
CA GLN A 286 25.37 -8.79 -8.04
C GLN A 286 24.33 -7.68 -7.93
N LYS A 287 23.76 -7.30 -9.08
CA LYS A 287 22.60 -6.40 -9.13
C LYS A 287 21.48 -6.99 -8.30
N CYS A 288 20.83 -6.14 -7.51
CA CYS A 288 19.74 -6.54 -6.66
C CYS A 288 18.60 -7.13 -7.51
N PRO A 289 18.10 -8.33 -7.18
CA PRO A 289 16.96 -8.92 -7.88
C PRO A 289 15.65 -8.12 -7.64
N CYS A 290 15.66 -7.17 -6.70
CA CYS A 290 14.58 -6.23 -6.46
C CYS A 290 14.38 -5.16 -7.57
N GLY A 291 15.22 -5.15 -8.61
CA GLY A 291 15.07 -4.23 -9.75
C GLY A 291 15.55 -2.80 -9.49
N SER A 292 16.19 -2.52 -8.36
CA SER A 292 16.72 -1.19 -8.00
C SER A 292 17.94 -0.74 -8.83
N GLY A 293 18.53 -1.64 -9.62
CA GLY A 293 19.75 -1.37 -10.38
C GLY A 293 21.02 -1.22 -9.52
N SER A 294 20.91 -1.27 -8.19
CA SER A 294 22.03 -1.22 -7.24
C SER A 294 22.58 -2.61 -6.92
N GLU A 295 23.79 -2.71 -6.37
CA GLU A 295 24.32 -3.98 -5.84
C GLU A 295 23.46 -4.45 -4.64
N TYR A 296 23.21 -5.76 -4.53
CA TYR A 296 22.38 -6.32 -3.45
C TYR A 296 22.83 -5.90 -2.05
N ARG A 297 24.14 -5.85 -1.78
CA ARG A 297 24.66 -5.39 -0.48
C ARG A 297 24.36 -3.92 -0.19
N ARG A 298 24.31 -3.07 -1.21
CA ARG A 298 23.91 -1.66 -1.04
C ARG A 298 22.40 -1.54 -0.85
N CYS A 299 21.63 -2.40 -1.51
CA CYS A 299 20.18 -2.38 -1.47
C CYS A 299 19.59 -3.02 -0.19
N HIS A 300 20.19 -4.10 0.31
CA HIS A 300 19.67 -4.90 1.44
C HIS A 300 20.72 -5.23 2.51
N GLY A 301 22.00 -4.94 2.30
CA GLY A 301 23.09 -5.30 3.22
C GLY A 301 23.23 -4.41 4.47
N ARG A 302 22.28 -3.50 4.74
CA ARG A 302 22.28 -2.60 5.91
C ARG A 302 21.42 -3.08 7.09
N LEU A 303 20.95 -4.33 7.09
CA LEU A 303 20.29 -4.94 8.27
C LEU A 303 21.24 -5.79 9.14
N GLY A 304 22.56 -5.62 8.99
CA GLY A 304 23.56 -6.27 9.83
C GLY A 304 23.92 -5.44 11.06
N LEU A 305 23.36 -5.83 12.22
CA LEU A 305 23.78 -5.51 13.58
C LEU A 305 25.22 -4.96 13.71
N SER A 306 25.36 -3.65 13.93
CA SER A 306 26.56 -3.06 14.51
C SER A 306 26.47 -3.21 16.03
N ARG A 307 27.45 -3.88 16.64
CA ARG A 307 27.52 -4.20 18.07
C ARG A 307 27.76 -3.01 19.01
N ASN A 308 27.63 -1.75 18.58
CA ASN A 308 27.92 -0.57 19.42
C ASN A 308 27.07 0.67 19.09
N THR A 309 25.80 0.52 18.69
CA THR A 309 24.91 1.67 18.48
C THR A 309 23.76 1.64 19.50
N PRO A 310 23.47 2.73 20.25
CA PRO A 310 22.31 2.80 21.14
C PRO A 310 21.01 2.70 20.33
N PRO A 311 19.87 2.36 20.97
CA PRO A 311 18.62 2.07 20.27
C PRO A 311 18.19 3.25 19.40
N VAL A 312 17.67 2.95 18.21
CA VAL A 312 17.12 3.92 17.25
C VAL A 312 15.81 4.47 17.80
N GLY A 313 15.93 5.37 18.76
CA GLY A 313 15.12 6.56 18.91
C GLY A 313 16.07 7.74 18.67
N ALA A 314 16.23 8.12 17.41
CA ALA A 314 16.96 9.32 17.02
C ALA A 314 16.08 10.12 16.08
N THR A 315 15.42 11.09 16.69
CA THR A 315 14.98 12.37 16.17
C THR A 315 15.56 12.72 14.79
N ILE A 316 14.68 13.00 13.84
CA ILE A 316 14.99 13.73 12.62
C ILE A 316 15.32 15.17 13.06
N GLU A 317 16.60 15.46 13.33
CA GLU A 317 17.09 16.83 13.43
C GLU A 317 18.25 17.06 12.45
N LYS A 318 18.12 18.19 11.74
CA LYS A 318 19.13 18.89 10.93
C LYS A 318 19.54 18.27 9.59
N PHE A 319 18.72 18.52 8.57
CA PHE A 319 19.28 19.03 7.32
C PHE A 319 19.47 20.54 7.46
N GLY A 320 20.71 21.00 7.26
CA GLY A 320 21.12 22.38 7.43
C GLY A 320 20.37 23.36 6.53
N LEU A 321 19.77 24.35 7.17
CA LEU A 321 19.50 25.66 6.59
C LEU A 321 20.34 26.68 7.38
N ASP A 322 20.99 27.56 6.63
CA ASP A 322 21.91 28.59 7.07
C ASP A 322 21.20 29.58 8.02
N THR A 323 21.62 29.62 9.28
CA THR A 323 21.06 30.49 10.32
C THR A 323 21.92 31.71 10.52
N ARG A 324 21.70 32.74 9.69
CA ARG A 324 22.07 34.12 10.04
C ARG A 324 20.88 35.04 10.33
N GLU A 325 19.64 34.54 10.37
CA GLU A 325 18.46 35.41 10.50
C GLU A 325 17.39 34.99 11.54
N LEU A 326 17.73 34.25 12.61
CA LEU A 326 16.75 34.01 13.70
C LEU A 326 17.36 34.20 15.10
N ALA A 327 18.07 35.32 15.27
CA ALA A 327 18.36 35.89 16.57
C ALA A 327 17.25 36.87 16.97
N SER A 328 16.17 36.37 17.59
CA SER A 328 15.41 37.06 18.66
C SER A 328 14.04 36.39 18.84
N ALA A 329 13.90 35.50 19.82
CA ALA A 329 12.67 35.39 20.63
C ALA A 329 12.83 34.31 21.71
N ALA A 330 12.33 34.65 22.90
CA ALA A 330 11.95 33.77 24.02
C ALA A 330 13.09 33.25 24.93
N GLY A 331 13.50 34.11 25.86
CA GLY A 331 13.10 34.00 27.27
C GLY A 331 13.15 32.61 27.92
N GLY A 332 14.11 32.40 28.81
CA GLY A 332 14.34 31.13 29.51
C GLY A 332 13.41 30.81 30.67
N ALA A 333 13.41 29.52 31.04
CA ALA A 333 13.49 28.97 32.41
C ALA A 333 13.59 27.43 32.31
N PRO A 334 14.31 26.75 33.24
CA PRO A 334 14.56 25.31 33.18
C PRO A 334 13.47 24.50 33.90
N PHE A 335 13.24 23.25 33.48
CA PHE A 335 12.37 22.31 34.21
C PHE A 335 13.11 21.00 34.50
N GLU A 336 13.02 20.58 35.76
CA GLU A 336 13.72 19.46 36.39
C GLU A 336 13.14 18.09 35.99
N MET A 337 14.00 17.06 35.99
CA MET A 337 13.60 15.65 35.98
C MET A 337 13.43 15.11 37.41
N PRO A 338 12.50 14.16 37.63
CA PRO A 338 12.69 13.15 38.65
C PRO A 338 12.79 11.72 38.08
N SER A 339 13.68 10.97 38.73
CA SER A 339 14.05 9.59 38.47
C SER A 339 13.19 8.58 39.26
N TYR A 340 13.22 7.34 38.78
CA TYR A 340 12.93 6.04 39.44
C TYR A 340 11.47 5.53 39.56
N LEU A 341 11.25 4.35 38.97
CA LEU A 341 10.56 3.23 39.63
C LEU A 341 11.01 1.88 39.02
N PHE A 342 11.64 1.03 39.83
CA PHE A 342 11.93 -0.38 39.54
C PHE A 342 10.76 -1.27 39.99
N LEU A 343 10.46 -2.32 39.23
CA LEU A 343 9.57 -3.42 39.64
C LEU A 343 10.38 -4.57 40.29
N PRO A 344 9.83 -5.28 41.29
CA PRO A 344 10.52 -6.35 42.02
C PRO A 344 10.24 -7.75 41.44
N GLY A 345 11.22 -8.64 41.59
CA GLY A 345 10.97 -10.08 41.72
C GLY A 345 11.20 -10.95 40.48
N THR A 346 12.47 -11.25 40.17
CA THR A 346 12.87 -12.62 39.79
C THR A 346 14.33 -12.83 40.19
N THR A 347 14.56 -13.93 40.91
CA THR A 347 15.82 -14.33 41.51
C THR A 347 16.78 -14.90 40.47
N ARG A 348 18.02 -14.39 40.49
CA ARG A 348 19.20 -14.91 39.78
C ARG A 348 19.76 -16.12 40.56
N LYS A 349 19.97 -17.25 39.87
CA LYS A 349 20.87 -18.42 40.13
C LYS A 349 20.42 -19.49 39.11
N ASP A 350 21.19 -20.07 38.19
CA ASP A 350 22.63 -20.21 37.94
C ASP A 350 22.83 -20.39 36.42
N TYR A 351 23.71 -19.61 35.78
CA TYR A 351 24.17 -19.92 34.42
C TYR A 351 25.67 -19.62 34.29
N LYS A 352 26.45 -20.64 33.92
CA LYS A 352 27.85 -20.47 33.48
C LYS A 352 27.87 -20.06 32.01
N ILE A 353 28.49 -18.93 31.71
CA ILE A 353 28.73 -18.50 30.33
C ILE A 353 30.08 -19.08 29.88
N THR A 354 30.02 -20.04 28.97
CA THR A 354 31.19 -20.67 28.35
C THR A 354 31.29 -20.26 26.90
N ASN A 355 32.48 -19.88 26.45
CA ASN A 355 32.71 -19.58 25.03
C ASN A 355 32.80 -20.90 24.24
N THR A 356 31.83 -21.15 23.35
CA THR A 356 31.74 -22.40 22.57
C THR A 356 32.86 -22.59 21.55
N ARG A 357 33.65 -21.55 21.26
CA ARG A 357 34.78 -21.65 20.32
C ARG A 357 36.12 -21.90 21.00
N THR A 358 36.23 -21.68 22.31
CA THR A 358 37.51 -21.79 23.05
C THR A 358 37.43 -22.60 24.34
N GLY A 359 36.23 -22.98 24.80
CA GLY A 359 36.02 -23.80 25.99
C GLY A 359 36.30 -23.12 27.34
N LYS A 360 36.66 -21.83 27.36
CA LYS A 360 36.95 -21.10 28.61
C LYS A 360 35.71 -20.41 29.18
N VAL A 361 35.58 -20.42 30.52
CA VAL A 361 34.56 -19.68 31.28
C VAL A 361 34.96 -18.20 31.31
N VAL A 362 34.02 -17.30 31.00
CA VAL A 362 34.31 -15.88 30.76
C VAL A 362 34.03 -15.00 31.99
N GLN A 363 33.52 -15.55 33.10
CA GLN A 363 33.35 -14.80 34.34
C GLN A 363 33.37 -15.73 35.55
N ASP A 364 34.24 -15.44 36.51
CA ASP A 364 34.27 -16.06 37.84
C ASP A 364 33.50 -15.15 38.80
N PRO A 365 32.51 -15.63 39.56
CA PRO A 365 31.76 -14.80 40.47
C PRO A 365 32.46 -14.80 41.84
N GLU A 366 33.44 -13.93 42.05
CA GLU A 366 33.79 -13.41 43.39
C GLU A 366 34.92 -12.36 43.31
N ILE A 367 34.83 -11.37 44.22
CA ILE A 367 35.85 -10.46 44.77
C ILE A 367 35.45 -8.96 44.61
N TRP A 368 34.78 -8.50 45.69
CA TRP A 368 34.41 -7.17 46.23
C TRP A 368 33.49 -6.24 45.42
#